data_AF-A0A2V5Q5D1-F1
#
_entry.id   AF-A0A2V5Q5D1-F1
#
_cell.length_a   1.000
_cell.length_b   1.000
_cell.length_c   1.000
_cell.angle_alpha   90.00
_cell.angle_beta   90.00
_cell.angle_gamma   90.00
#
_symmetry.space_group_name_H-M   'P 1'
#
loop_
_entity.id
_entity.type
_entity.pdbx_description
1 polymer ?
#
loop_
_entity_poly.entity_id
_entity_poly.type
_entity_poly.pdbx_seq_one_letter_code
_entity_poly.pdbx_strand_id
1 'polypeptide(L)'
;ITLERGVTHDPEFEKWANKVWQFGAGLGAEVSLRDFRKDVILELYNEAGQLVFRYKIFRCWVSEYQILPELDANANTIAIEHITLQNEGWERDLEVKEPVEPSLT
;
A
#
# COMPACT_ATOMS: atom_id res chain seq x y z
N ILE A 1 1.15 6.72 4.41
CA ILE A 1 1.35 5.27 4.65
C ILE A 1 2.29 4.78 3.58
N THR A 2 3.41 4.18 3.95
CA THR A 2 4.39 3.67 2.99
C THR A 2 4.22 2.16 2.87
N LEU A 3 4.09 1.66 1.65
CA LEU A 3 4.02 0.24 1.36
C LEU A 3 5.26 -0.16 0.58
N GLU A 4 5.91 -1.21 1.04
CA GLU A 4 7.10 -1.78 0.43
C GLU A 4 6.81 -3.23 0.06
N ARG A 5 7.25 -3.64 -1.12
CA ARG A 5 7.20 -5.04 -1.54
C ARG A 5 8.43 -5.40 -2.34
N GLY A 6 8.77 -6.69 -2.35
CA GLY A 6 9.79 -7.20 -3.25
C GLY A 6 9.41 -6.92 -4.71
N VAL A 7 10.38 -6.58 -5.55
CA VAL A 7 10.15 -6.36 -6.98
C VAL A 7 9.70 -7.67 -7.61
N THR A 8 8.52 -7.65 -8.22
CA THR A 8 7.95 -8.79 -8.95
C THR A 8 7.56 -8.36 -10.36
N HIS A 9 7.14 -9.32 -11.20
CA HIS A 9 6.55 -9.01 -12.51
C HIS A 9 5.12 -8.48 -12.43
N ASP A 10 4.52 -8.38 -11.23
CA ASP A 10 3.18 -7.82 -11.06
C ASP A 10 3.25 -6.29 -11.09
N PRO A 11 2.68 -5.60 -12.08
CA PRO A 11 2.75 -4.15 -12.20
C PRO A 11 1.69 -3.42 -11.36
N GLU A 12 1.09 -4.02 -10.32
CA GLU A 12 -0.04 -3.39 -9.61
C GLU A 12 0.29 -2.02 -8.99
N PHE A 13 1.47 -1.86 -8.37
CA PHE A 13 1.92 -0.58 -7.80
C PHE A 13 2.12 0.47 -8.90
N GLU A 14 2.80 0.10 -9.99
CA GLU A 14 3.00 0.94 -11.17
C GLU A 14 1.67 1.38 -11.80
N LYS A 15 0.73 0.44 -11.98
CA LYS A 15 -0.60 0.72 -12.52
C LYS A 15 -1.37 1.71 -11.66
N TRP A 16 -1.24 1.64 -10.33
CA TRP A 16 -1.91 2.60 -9.46
C TRP A 16 -1.25 3.97 -9.52
N ALA A 17 0.09 4.05 -9.49
CA ALA A 17 0.82 5.30 -9.64
C ALA A 17 0.46 6.02 -10.94
N ASN A 18 0.42 5.30 -12.06
CA ASN A 18 0.05 5.85 -13.37
C ASN A 18 -1.40 6.37 -13.44
N LYS A 19 -2.31 5.90 -12.59
CA LYS A 19 -3.67 6.45 -12.52
C LYS A 19 -3.72 7.83 -11.86
N VAL A 20 -2.79 8.12 -10.96
CA VAL A 20 -2.70 9.43 -10.30
C VAL A 20 -2.15 10.45 -11.27
N TRP A 21 -1.12 10.09 -12.02
CA TRP A 21 -0.59 10.92 -13.10
C TRP A 21 0.09 10.06 -14.17
N GLN A 22 -0.38 10.15 -15.41
CA GLN A 22 0.18 9.48 -16.56
C GLN A 22 0.94 10.48 -17.43
N PHE A 23 2.27 10.42 -17.37
CA PHE A 23 3.14 11.26 -18.19
C PHE A 23 2.97 10.96 -19.69
N GLY A 24 2.82 12.00 -20.52
CA GLY A 24 2.66 11.88 -21.97
C GLY A 24 1.25 11.51 -22.44
N ALA A 25 0.27 11.46 -21.54
CA ALA A 25 -1.14 11.37 -21.91
C ALA A 25 -1.59 12.68 -22.59
N GLY A 26 -2.63 12.60 -23.44
CA GLY A 26 -3.22 13.79 -24.05
C GLY A 26 -3.80 14.76 -23.00
N LEU A 27 -3.95 16.03 -23.35
CA LEU A 27 -4.51 17.07 -22.47
C LEU A 27 -5.82 16.60 -21.83
N GLY A 28 -5.87 16.58 -20.50
CA GLY A 28 -7.06 16.15 -19.73
C GLY A 28 -7.21 14.64 -19.54
N ALA A 29 -6.27 13.82 -20.05
CA ALA A 29 -6.21 12.38 -19.81
C ALA A 29 -5.05 11.98 -18.86
N GLU A 30 -4.34 12.96 -18.31
CA GLU A 30 -3.18 12.75 -17.44
C GLU A 30 -3.56 12.18 -16.07
N VAL A 31 -4.82 12.32 -15.63
CA VAL A 31 -5.30 11.82 -14.34
C VAL A 31 -6.58 11.02 -14.52
N SER A 32 -6.63 9.82 -13.93
CA SER A 32 -7.87 9.03 -13.91
C SER A 32 -8.79 9.53 -12.80
N LEU A 33 -9.49 10.65 -13.06
CA LEU A 33 -10.35 11.35 -12.09
C LEU A 33 -11.38 10.45 -11.39
N ARG A 34 -11.81 9.36 -12.03
CA ARG A 34 -12.82 8.44 -11.50
C ARG A 34 -12.27 7.46 -10.46
N ASP A 35 -11.04 6.99 -10.62
CA ASP A 35 -10.56 5.77 -9.96
C ASP A 35 -9.08 5.81 -9.55
N PHE A 36 -8.46 7.00 -9.51
CA PHE A 36 -7.13 7.16 -8.92
C PHE A 36 -7.13 7.01 -7.39
N ARG A 37 -8.25 7.34 -6.73
CA ARG A 37 -8.45 7.15 -5.30
C ARG A 37 -9.03 5.78 -5.01
N LYS A 38 -8.50 5.12 -3.98
CA LYS A 38 -9.00 3.82 -3.50
C LYS A 38 -9.10 3.82 -1.98
N ASP A 39 -10.07 3.09 -1.44
CA ASP A 39 -10.12 2.81 -0.01
C ASP A 39 -9.27 1.57 0.28
N VAL A 40 -8.52 1.61 1.39
CA VAL A 40 -7.58 0.56 1.81
C VAL A 40 -7.96 0.08 3.20
N ILE A 41 -7.96 -1.24 3.40
CA ILE A 41 -8.10 -1.84 4.73
C ILE A 41 -6.73 -2.36 5.15
N LEU A 42 -6.26 -1.91 6.30
CA LEU A 42 -5.05 -2.42 6.95
C LEU A 42 -5.47 -3.34 8.10
N GLU A 43 -5.13 -4.62 7.98
CA GLU A 43 -5.40 -5.63 9.00
C GLU A 43 -4.08 -6.10 9.62
N LEU A 44 -4.01 -6.07 10.95
CA LEU A 44 -2.91 -6.63 11.72
C LEU A 44 -3.36 -7.95 12.33
N TYR A 45 -2.62 -9.01 12.04
CA TYR A 45 -2.83 -10.33 12.61
C TYR A 45 -1.73 -10.68 13.61
N ASN A 46 -2.06 -11.44 14.66
CA ASN A 46 -1.07 -12.01 15.56
C ASN A 46 -0.44 -13.29 14.98
N GLU A 47 0.51 -13.89 15.70
CA GLU A 47 1.21 -15.11 15.28
C GLU A 47 0.27 -16.32 15.14
N ALA A 48 -0.87 -16.32 15.84
CA ALA A 48 -1.92 -17.33 15.71
C ALA A 48 -2.87 -17.08 14.52
N GLY A 49 -2.65 -16.03 13.72
CA GLY A 49 -3.51 -15.65 12.60
C GLY A 49 -4.85 -15.04 13.00
N GLN A 50 -4.99 -14.54 14.24
CA GLN A 50 -6.18 -13.83 14.70
C GLN A 50 -6.06 -12.34 14.40
N LEU A 51 -7.15 -11.72 13.96
CA LEU A 51 -7.21 -10.28 13.68
C LEU A 51 -7.13 -9.50 15.01
N VAL A 52 -6.09 -8.67 15.14
CA VAL A 52 -5.83 -7.83 16.32
C VAL A 52 -6.37 -6.42 16.11
N PHE A 53 -6.03 -5.80 14.98
CA PHE A 53 -6.50 -4.47 14.62
C PHE A 53 -6.92 -4.42 13.16
N ARG A 54 -7.92 -3.60 12.88
CA ARG A 54 -8.27 -3.20 11.53
C ARG A 54 -8.39 -1.68 11.46
N TYR A 55 -7.80 -1.10 10.42
CA TYR A 55 -7.95 0.31 10.06
C TYR A 55 -8.54 0.40 8.67
N LYS A 56 -9.52 1.27 8.50
CA LYS A 56 -10.06 1.64 7.18
C LYS A 56 -9.48 3.01 6.83
N ILE A 57 -8.77 3.08 5.72
CA ILE A 57 -8.11 4.29 5.25
C ILE A 57 -8.81 4.71 3.96
N PHE A 58 -9.32 5.93 3.94
CA PHE A 58 -10.23 6.38 2.90
C PHE A 58 -9.53 7.24 1.87
N ARG A 59 -9.93 7.02 0.61
CA ARG A 59 -9.51 7.79 -0.55
C ARG A 59 -7.99 7.95 -0.62
N CYS A 60 -7.28 6.84 -0.57
CA CYS A 60 -5.83 6.79 -0.73
C CYS A 60 -5.43 7.07 -2.18
N TRP A 61 -4.32 7.76 -2.39
CA TRP A 61 -3.63 7.88 -3.68
C TRP A 61 -2.12 7.78 -3.51
N VAL A 62 -1.44 7.30 -4.55
CA VAL A 62 0.03 7.24 -4.59
C VAL A 62 0.57 8.65 -4.80
N SER A 63 1.37 9.16 -3.86
CA SER A 63 2.08 10.43 -4.01
C SER A 63 3.50 10.26 -4.53
N GLU A 64 4.09 9.09 -4.29
CA GLU A 64 5.46 8.76 -4.68
C GLU A 64 5.54 7.27 -5.01
N TYR A 65 6.27 6.94 -6.07
CA TYR A 65 6.58 5.57 -6.47
C TYR A 65 8.07 5.44 -6.77
N GLN A 66 8.75 4.65 -5.96
CA GLN A 66 10.14 4.27 -6.15
C GLN A 66 10.19 2.87 -6.77
N ILE A 67 10.58 2.84 -8.05
CA ILE A 67 10.55 1.64 -8.91
C ILE A 67 11.61 0.62 -8.48
N LEU A 68 12.79 1.08 -8.07
CA LEU A 68 13.93 0.25 -7.69
C LEU A 68 14.63 0.83 -6.46
N PRO A 69 15.23 -0.02 -5.61
CA PRO A 69 16.09 0.47 -4.55
C PRO A 69 17.42 0.95 -5.12
N GLU A 70 18.28 1.48 -4.25
CA GLU A 70 19.65 1.81 -4.64
C GLU A 70 20.40 0.56 -5.12
N LEU A 71 20.88 0.62 -6.37
CA LEU A 71 21.62 -0.46 -7.01
C LEU A 71 23.10 -0.32 -6.68
N ASP A 72 23.51 -0.83 -5.53
CA ASP A 72 24.93 -0.96 -5.16
C ASP A 72 25.42 -2.39 -5.41
N ALA A 73 26.34 -2.54 -6.36
CA ALA A 73 26.94 -3.82 -6.73
C ALA A 73 27.80 -4.46 -5.62
N ASN A 74 28.14 -3.71 -4.58
CA ASN A 74 28.89 -4.20 -3.42
C ASN A 74 28.01 -4.60 -2.24
N ALA A 75 26.70 -4.33 -2.30
CA ALA A 75 25.75 -4.63 -1.24
C ALA A 75 24.90 -5.86 -1.58
N ASN A 76 24.58 -6.69 -0.58
CA ASN A 76 23.57 -7.74 -0.70
C ASN A 76 22.15 -7.13 -0.59
N THR A 77 21.81 -6.23 -1.51
CA THR A 77 20.54 -5.52 -1.49
C THR A 77 19.47 -6.35 -2.21
N ILE A 78 18.32 -6.53 -1.57
CA ILE A 78 17.14 -7.14 -2.17
C ILE A 78 16.37 -6.05 -2.93
N ALA A 79 15.90 -6.36 -4.13
CA ALA A 79 15.10 -5.45 -4.92
C ALA A 79 13.74 -5.20 -4.24
N ILE A 80 13.53 -4.00 -3.69
CA ILE A 80 12.29 -3.57 -3.04
C ILE A 80 11.76 -2.34 -3.79
N GLU A 81 10.49 -2.38 -4.18
CA GLU A 81 9.77 -1.19 -4.66
C GLU A 81 8.94 -0.58 -3.53
N HIS A 82 8.79 0.73 -3.57
CA HIS A 82 8.14 1.53 -2.53
C HIS A 82 7.04 2.40 -3.16
N ILE A 83 5.84 2.41 -2.57
CA ILE A 83 4.85 3.48 -2.80
C ILE A 83 4.53 4.23 -1.50
N THR A 84 4.46 5.55 -1.58
CA THR A 84 3.90 6.37 -0.50
C THR A 84 2.46 6.73 -0.83
N LEU A 85 1.55 6.36 0.06
CA LEU A 85 0.13 6.67 0.00
C LEU A 85 -0.19 7.87 0.87
N GLN A 86 -0.84 8.86 0.27
CA GLN A 86 -1.57 9.91 0.97
C GLN A 86 -3.05 9.55 1.04
N ASN A 87 -3.76 10.04 2.05
CA ASN A 87 -5.17 9.73 2.30
C ASN A 87 -5.90 10.97 2.84
N GLU A 88 -7.22 10.98 2.71
CA GLU A 88 -8.06 12.06 3.26
C GLU A 88 -8.43 11.82 4.73
N GLY A 89 -8.37 10.57 5.18
CA GLY A 89 -8.66 10.21 6.55
C GLY A 89 -8.57 8.70 6.78
N TRP A 90 -8.61 8.32 8.04
CA TRP A 90 -8.62 6.93 8.47
C TRP A 90 -9.47 6.78 9.72
N GLU A 91 -10.06 5.60 9.88
CA GLU A 91 -10.74 5.19 11.09
C GLU A 91 -10.23 3.84 11.58
N ARG A 92 -10.17 3.69 12.90
CA ARG A 92 -9.95 2.38 13.52
C ARG A 92 -11.29 1.67 13.63
N ASP A 93 -11.33 0.41 13.20
CA ASP A 93 -12.49 -0.43 13.39
C ASP A 93 -12.62 -0.81 14.87
N LEU A 94 -13.67 -0.30 15.53
CA LEU A 94 -13.94 -0.55 16.94
C LEU A 94 -14.69 -1.88 17.17
N GLU A 95 -15.18 -2.51 16.09
CA GLU A 95 -15.82 -3.82 16.16
C GLU A 95 -14.78 -4.94 16.38
N VAL A 96 -13.51 -4.69 16.02
CA VAL A 96 -12.39 -5.59 16.29
C VAL A 96 -11.99 -5.47 17.75
N LYS A 97 -12.37 -6.48 18.53
CA LYS A 97 -11.95 -6.65 19.93
C LYS A 97 -10.63 -7.40 20.01
N GLU A 98 -9.90 -7.16 21.09
CA GLU A 98 -8.68 -7.90 21.40
C GLU A 98 -8.96 -9.42 21.45
N PRO A 99 -8.27 -10.22 20.63
CA PRO A 99 -8.47 -11.67 20.61
C PRO A 99 -7.86 -12.31 21.87
N VAL A 100 -8.49 -13.36 22.37
CA VAL A 100 -7.91 -14.19 23.45
C VAL A 100 -6.84 -15.09 22.86
N GLU A 101 -5.65 -15.05 23.46
CA GLU A 101 -4.50 -15.84 23.03
C GLU A 101 -4.74 -17.34 23.27
N PRO A 102 -4.35 -18.21 22.33
CA PRO A 102 -4.40 -19.66 22.53
C PRO A 102 -3.47 -20.07 23.68
N SER A 103 -3.98 -20.88 24.61
CA SER A 103 -3.17 -21.48 25.68
C SER A 103 -3.00 -22.98 25.43
N LEU A 104 -1.77 -23.47 25.61
CA LEU A 104 -1.49 -24.92 25.58
C LEU A 104 -2.02 -25.54 26.88
N THR A 105 -2.85 -26.58 26.75
CA THR A 105 -3.33 -27.39 27.89
C THR A 105 -2.48 -28.62 28.10
#